data_AF-A0A523DVG3-F1
#
_entry.id   AF-A0A523DVG3-F1
#
_cell.length_a   1.000
_cell.length_b   1.000
_cell.length_c   1.000
_cell.angle_alpha   90.00
_cell.angle_beta   90.00
_cell.angle_gamma   90.00
#
_symmetry.space_group_name_H-M   'P 1'
#
loop_
_entity.id
_entity.type
_entity.pdbx_description
1 polymer ?
#
loop_
_entity_poly.entity_id
_entity_poly.type
_entity_poly.pdbx_seq_one_letter_code
_entity_poly.pdbx_strand_id
1 'polypeptide(L)'
;MNLLRRIKRLFDQSRIRLPLAPLRAHELRPGSWVQFHDETWRVATLRYEGERAVFTLAPLDGAAGALVVLVAPRASGEPWTLKQGGSELSLPSEFLVVFPVV
;
A
#
# COMPACT_ATOMS: atom_id res chain seq x y z
N MET A 1 -0.41 -11.75 33.76
CA MET A 1 -0.35 -12.29 32.39
C MET A 1 -0.02 -11.13 31.46
N ASN A 2 1.22 -11.04 30.98
CA ASN A 2 1.79 -9.78 30.47
C ASN A 2 1.16 -9.34 29.14
N LEU A 3 0.61 -8.11 29.13
CA LEU A 3 0.03 -7.41 27.97
C LEU A 3 0.96 -7.48 26.74
N LEU A 4 2.27 -7.37 26.96
CA LEU A 4 3.33 -7.49 25.96
C LEU A 4 3.33 -8.85 25.21
N ARG A 5 3.03 -9.97 25.89
CA ARG A 5 2.93 -11.28 25.21
C ARG A 5 1.70 -11.38 24.31
N ARG A 6 0.60 -10.73 24.71
CA ARG A 6 -0.66 -10.74 23.95
C ARG A 6 -0.53 -9.87 22.69
N ILE A 7 0.13 -8.72 22.81
CA ILE A 7 0.47 -7.84 21.69
C ILE A 7 1.43 -8.54 20.73
N LYS A 8 2.53 -9.12 21.24
CA LYS A 8 3.48 -9.88 20.40
C LYS A 8 2.80 -11.03 19.66
N ARG A 9 1.93 -11.79 20.33
CA ARG A 9 1.17 -12.88 19.70
C ARG A 9 0.18 -12.36 18.65
N LEU A 10 -0.47 -11.22 18.88
CA LEU A 10 -1.31 -10.57 17.87
C LEU A 10 -0.48 -10.13 16.66
N PHE A 11 0.71 -9.57 16.87
CA PHE A 11 1.63 -9.23 15.78
C PHE A 11 2.16 -10.45 15.04
N ASP A 12 2.54 -11.53 15.73
CA ASP A 12 3.01 -12.78 15.12
C ASP A 12 1.89 -13.53 14.38
N GLN A 13 0.62 -13.40 14.83
CA GLN A 13 -0.55 -13.97 14.16
C GLN A 13 -1.11 -13.08 13.04
N SER A 14 -0.93 -11.77 13.16
CA SER A 14 -1.29 -10.84 12.12
C SER A 14 -0.23 -10.91 11.04
N ARG A 15 -0.60 -11.21 9.81
CA ARG A 15 0.28 -11.05 8.63
C ARG A 15 0.61 -9.57 8.36
N ILE A 16 0.45 -8.69 9.34
CA ILE A 16 0.78 -7.27 9.31
C ILE A 16 2.30 -7.19 9.37
N ARG A 17 2.93 -7.16 8.20
CA ARG A 17 4.32 -6.75 8.07
C ARG A 17 4.32 -5.22 8.20
N LEU A 18 4.53 -4.72 9.42
CA LEU A 18 5.00 -3.35 9.55
C LEU A 18 6.30 -3.26 8.74
N PRO A 19 6.41 -2.34 7.76
CA PRO A 19 7.58 -2.30 6.91
C PRO A 19 8.82 -1.99 7.75
N LEU A 20 9.69 -2.98 7.94
CA LEU A 20 11.04 -2.76 8.52
C LEU A 20 11.94 -1.97 7.55
N ALA A 21 11.51 -1.84 6.29
CA ALA A 21 12.16 -1.09 5.23
C ALA A 21 11.10 -0.27 4.46
N PRO A 22 11.47 0.86 3.83
CA PRO A 22 10.56 1.59 2.95
C PRO A 22 10.01 0.67 1.87
N LEU A 23 8.69 0.72 1.67
CA LEU A 23 8.00 -0.05 0.65
C LEU A 23 8.61 0.18 -0.74
N ARG A 24 8.97 -0.91 -1.41
CA ARG A 24 9.52 -0.87 -2.78
C ARG A 24 8.46 -1.25 -3.79
N ALA A 25 8.54 -0.63 -4.97
CA ALA A 25 7.57 -0.86 -6.05
C ALA A 25 7.41 -2.34 -6.45
N HIS A 26 8.49 -3.13 -6.44
CA HIS A 26 8.44 -4.54 -6.83
C HIS A 26 7.74 -5.46 -5.81
N GLU A 27 7.48 -4.97 -4.60
CA GLU A 27 6.74 -5.69 -3.56
C GLU A 27 5.23 -5.61 -3.81
N LEU A 28 4.78 -4.64 -4.62
CA LEU A 28 3.39 -4.48 -5.02
C LEU A 28 3.11 -5.20 -6.34
N ARG A 29 2.09 -6.06 -6.33
CA ARG A 29 1.62 -6.79 -7.52
C ARG A 29 0.10 -6.68 -7.63
N PRO A 30 -0.48 -6.78 -8.86
CA PRO A 30 -1.91 -6.97 -9.02
C PRO A 30 -2.43 -8.08 -8.10
N GLY A 31 -3.51 -7.79 -7.37
CA GLY A 31 -4.08 -8.64 -6.33
C GLY A 31 -3.64 -8.29 -4.90
N SER A 32 -2.49 -7.63 -4.71
CA SER A 32 -2.00 -7.21 -3.38
C SER A 32 -2.96 -6.20 -2.76
N TRP A 33 -2.94 -6.09 -1.43
CA TRP A 33 -3.71 -5.05 -0.73
C TRP A 33 -2.76 -4.00 -0.18
N VAL A 34 -3.21 -2.75 -0.25
CA VAL A 34 -2.54 -1.59 0.33
C VAL A 34 -3.53 -0.91 1.24
N GLN A 35 -3.11 -0.64 2.46
CA GLN A 35 -3.86 0.18 3.39
C GLN A 35 -3.11 1.48 3.62
N PHE A 36 -3.84 2.58 3.55
CA PHE A 36 -3.39 3.91 3.96
C PHE A 36 -4.56 4.61 4.64
N HIS A 37 -4.29 5.30 5.74
CA HIS A 37 -5.33 5.73 6.68
C HIS A 37 -6.23 4.55 7.13
N ASP A 38 -7.54 4.73 7.12
CA ASP A 38 -8.53 3.73 7.54
C ASP A 38 -9.11 2.94 6.36
N GLU A 39 -8.57 3.09 5.16
CA GLU A 39 -9.09 2.49 3.93
C GLU A 39 -8.16 1.42 3.37
N THR A 40 -8.75 0.29 2.96
CA THR A 40 -8.03 -0.81 2.32
C THR A 40 -8.38 -0.89 0.84
N TRP A 41 -7.33 -0.93 0.04
CA TRP A 41 -7.39 -0.91 -1.40
C TRP A 41 -6.73 -2.15 -1.99
N ARG A 42 -7.32 -2.69 -3.04
CA ARG A 42 -6.74 -3.78 -3.82
C ARG A 42 -6.04 -3.21 -5.05
N VAL A 43 -4.82 -3.67 -5.29
CA VAL A 43 -4.09 -3.39 -6.54
C VAL A 43 -4.82 -4.10 -7.67
N ALA A 44 -5.47 -3.34 -8.53
CA ALA A 44 -6.20 -3.86 -9.69
C ALA A 44 -5.25 -4.10 -10.85
N THR A 45 -4.46 -3.08 -11.21
CA THR A 45 -3.53 -3.13 -12.33
C THR A 45 -2.21 -2.48 -11.99
N LEU A 46 -1.16 -2.89 -12.69
CA LEU A 46 0.17 -2.30 -12.69
C LEU A 46 0.53 -1.95 -14.13
N ARG A 47 0.98 -0.72 -14.36
CA ARG A 47 1.60 -0.27 -15.61
C ARG A 47 2.88 0.49 -15.31
N TYR A 48 3.69 0.73 -16.34
CA TYR A 48 4.90 1.54 -16.24
C TYR A 48 4.76 2.80 -17.09
N GLU A 49 5.10 3.95 -16.50
CA GLU A 49 5.20 5.24 -17.18
C GLU A 49 6.68 5.66 -17.19
N GLY A 50 7.39 5.25 -18.26
CA GLY A 50 8.85 5.21 -18.27
C GLY A 50 9.36 4.23 -17.22
N GLU A 51 10.27 4.68 -16.36
CA GLU A 51 10.82 3.87 -15.26
C GLU A 51 9.93 3.81 -14.00
N ARG A 52 8.77 4.49 -13.99
CA ARG A 52 7.90 4.55 -12.80
C ARG A 52 6.80 3.49 -12.88
N ALA A 53 6.67 2.69 -11.82
CA ALA A 53 5.51 1.85 -11.62
C ALA A 53 4.29 2.68 -11.21
N VAL A 54 3.16 2.44 -11.87
CA VAL A 54 1.88 3.10 -11.63
C VAL A 54 0.81 2.04 -11.41
N PHE A 55 0.19 2.08 -10.24
CA PHE A 55 -0.78 1.12 -9.77
C PHE A 55 -2.17 1.73 -9.76
N THR A 56 -3.14 1.07 -10.37
CA THR A 56 -4.55 1.40 -10.17
C THR A 56 -5.07 0.58 -8.99
N LEU A 57 -5.70 1.27 -8.05
CA LEU A 57 -6.26 0.73 -6.83
C LEU A 57 -7.79 0.77 -6.89
N ALA A 58 -8.41 -0.34 -6.52
CA ALA A 58 -9.86 -0.49 -6.38
C ALA A 58 -10.21 -0.69 -4.90
N PRO A 59 -11.36 -0.17 -4.43
CA PRO A 59 -11.79 -0.39 -3.05
C PRO A 59 -12.03 -1.89 -2.81
N LEU A 60 -11.62 -2.39 -1.64
CA LEU A 60 -11.74 -3.81 -1.33
C LEU A 60 -13.20 -4.28 -1.27
N ASP A 61 -14.09 -3.44 -0.73
CA ASP A 61 -15.50 -3.78 -0.48
C ASP A 61 -16.36 -3.77 -1.76
N GLY A 62 -15.77 -3.59 -2.94
CA GLY A 62 -16.50 -3.55 -4.21
C GLY A 62 -17.45 -2.35 -4.32
N ALA A 63 -17.37 -1.40 -3.38
CA ALA A 63 -18.03 -0.12 -3.50
C ALA A 63 -17.67 0.50 -4.86
N ALA A 64 -18.60 1.18 -5.51
CA ALA A 64 -18.34 1.98 -6.71
C ALA A 64 -17.49 3.24 -6.39
N GLY A 65 -16.48 3.09 -5.53
CA GLY A 65 -15.53 4.11 -5.18
C GLY A 65 -14.67 4.46 -6.38
N ALA A 66 -14.28 5.73 -6.45
CA ALA A 66 -13.38 6.21 -7.49
C ALA A 66 -12.09 5.39 -7.48
N LEU A 67 -11.63 4.95 -8.65
CA LEU A 67 -10.32 4.34 -8.80
C LEU A 67 -9.26 5.34 -8.32
N VAL A 68 -8.35 4.84 -7.50
CA VAL A 68 -7.22 5.61 -7.00
C VAL A 68 -5.97 5.17 -7.75
N VAL A 69 -5.08 6.11 -8.06
CA VAL A 69 -3.80 5.80 -8.70
C VAL A 69 -2.69 6.01 -7.69
N LEU A 70 -1.88 4.98 -7.49
CA LEU A 70 -0.69 5.05 -6.65
C LEU A 70 0.54 4.98 -7.56
N VAL A 71 1.42 5.96 -7.46
CA VAL A 71 2.63 6.08 -8.28
C VAL A 71 3.84 5.83 -7.38
N ALA A 72 4.71 4.92 -7.83
CA ALA A 72 5.94 4.62 -7.13
C ALA A 72 6.95 5.80 -7.18
N PRO A 73 7.74 5.98 -6.11
CA PRO A 73 8.85 6.91 -6.11
C PRO A 73 9.91 6.55 -7.18
N ARG A 74 10.64 7.54 -7.70
CA ARG A 74 11.74 7.27 -8.66
C ARG A 74 12.97 6.72 -7.96
N ALA A 75 13.20 7.16 -6.73
CA ALA A 75 14.36 6.80 -5.94
C ALA A 75 13.97 6.44 -4.50
N SER A 76 14.82 5.65 -3.84
CA SER A 76 14.65 5.33 -2.43
C SER A 76 14.67 6.61 -1.60
N GLY A 77 13.64 6.82 -0.77
CA GLY A 77 13.49 8.03 0.07
C GLY A 77 12.59 9.12 -0.54
N GLU A 78 12.18 9.00 -1.80
CA GLU A 78 11.11 9.83 -2.35
C GLU A 78 9.74 9.31 -1.87
N PRO A 79 8.73 10.20 -1.72
CA PRO A 79 7.38 9.79 -1.39
C PRO A 79 6.69 9.12 -2.58
N TRP A 80 5.74 8.26 -2.26
CA TRP A 80 4.73 7.77 -3.21
C TRP A 80 3.77 8.91 -3.56
N THR A 81 3.13 8.84 -4.72
CA THR A 81 2.08 9.80 -5.09
C THR A 81 0.74 9.10 -5.22
N LEU A 82 -0.24 9.52 -4.42
CA LEU A 82 -1.63 9.10 -4.54
C LEU A 82 -2.40 10.10 -5.39
N LYS A 83 -3.17 9.64 -6.37
CA LYS A 83 -4.06 10.48 -7.18
C LYS A 83 -5.49 9.98 -7.07
N GLN A 84 -6.40 10.87 -6.70
CA GLN A 84 -7.82 10.57 -6.55
C GLN A 84 -8.64 11.79 -6.94
N GLY A 85 -9.61 11.62 -7.84
CA GLY A 85 -10.54 12.70 -8.21
C GLY A 85 -9.86 13.99 -8.71
N GLY A 86 -8.71 13.89 -9.39
CA GLY A 86 -7.93 15.04 -9.86
C GLY A 86 -7.02 15.69 -8.82
N SER A 87 -7.05 15.25 -7.56
CA SER A 87 -6.10 15.66 -6.52
C SER A 87 -4.89 14.74 -6.48
N GLU A 88 -3.73 15.29 -6.09
CA GLU A 88 -2.50 14.53 -5.85
C GLU A 88 -2.02 14.74 -4.41
N LEU A 89 -1.64 13.64 -3.73
CA LEU A 89 -1.12 13.64 -2.37
C LEU A 89 0.23 12.91 -2.35
N SER A 90 1.24 13.51 -1.72
CA SER A 90 2.51 12.84 -1.44
C SER A 90 2.41 12.01 -0.18
N LEU A 91 2.66 10.70 -0.29
CA LEU A 91 2.60 9.73 0.80
C LEU A 91 4.01 9.19 1.07
N PRO A 92 4.61 9.50 2.23
CA PRO A 92 5.82 8.81 2.66
C PRO A 92 5.58 7.30 2.78
N SER A 93 6.62 6.50 2.56
CA SER A 93 6.48 5.03 2.46
C SER A 93 5.98 4.39 3.77
N GLU A 94 6.22 5.03 4.91
CA GLU A 94 5.78 4.60 6.23
C GLU A 94 4.26 4.69 6.44
N PHE A 95 3.54 5.43 5.60
CA PHE A 95 2.07 5.52 5.64
C PHE A 95 1.39 4.42 4.82
N LEU A 96 2.15 3.59 4.11
CA LEU A 96 1.63 2.50 3.29
C LEU A 96 1.88 1.15 3.98
N VAL A 97 0.80 0.47 4.33
CA VAL A 97 0.86 -0.92 4.80
C VAL A 97 0.49 -1.84 3.64
N VAL A 98 1.37 -2.78 3.30
CA VAL A 98 1.16 -3.67 2.15
C VAL A 98 1.01 -5.11 2.59
N PHE A 99 0.00 -5.76 2.03
CA PHE A 99 -0.28 -7.17 2.16
C PHE A 99 -0.07 -7.81 0.79
N PRO A 100 1.15 -8.31 0.51
CA PRO A 100 1.47 -8.89 -0.78
C PRO A 100 0.68 -10.19 -1.00
N VAL A 101 0.32 -10.46 -2.24
CA VAL A 101 -0.14 -11.80 -2.64
C VAL A 101 1.08 -12.73 -2.65
N VAL A 102 0.94 -13.89 -1.98
CA VAL A 102 1.94 -14.96 -1.94
C VAL A 102 1.81 -15.84 -3.18
#